data_AF-A0A7J2MUM2-F1
#
_entry.id   AF-A0A7J2MUM2-F1
#
_cell.length_a   1.000
_cell.length_b   1.000
_cell.length_c   1.000
_cell.angle_alpha   90.00
_cell.angle_beta   90.00
_cell.angle_gamma   90.00
#
_symmetry.space_group_name_H-M   'P 1'
#
loop_
_entity.id
_entity.type
_entity.pdbx_description
1 polymer ?
#
loop_
_entity_poly.entity_id
_entity_poly.type
_entity_poly.pdbx_seq_one_letter_code
_entity_poly.pdbx_strand_id
1 'polypeptide(L)' 'MLEAIILCGGQAWRLKPDTWVPKPLLKLGDKTLIQFQVDWLRKHGFQNIILATNQKFDLEDVTLSLEKEKLGTGGA' A
#
# COMPACT_ATOMS: atom_id res chain seq x y z
N MET A 1 14.33 16.78 2.08
CA MET A 1 14.13 15.39 1.62
C MET A 1 12.63 15.14 1.66
N LEU A 2 12.03 14.58 0.59
CA LEU A 2 10.57 14.37 0.53
C LEU A 2 10.22 12.99 1.09
N GLU A 3 9.21 12.95 1.95
CA GLU A 3 8.68 11.74 2.58
C GLU A 3 7.20 11.58 2.27
N ALA A 4 6.76 10.34 2.06
CA ALA A 4 5.36 10.01 1.82
C ALA A 4 4.96 8.78 2.64
N ILE A 5 3.72 8.82 3.13
CA ILE A 5 3.07 7.68 3.77
C ILE A 5 1.91 7.23 2.88
N ILE A 6 1.85 5.93 2.59
CA ILE A 6 0.73 5.31 1.90
C ILE A 6 -0.03 4.43 2.89
N LEU A 7 -1.30 4.75 3.11
CA LEU A 7 -2.21 3.97 3.96
C LEU A 7 -2.69 2.74 3.19
N CYS A 8 -2.05 1.61 3.46
CA CYS A 8 -2.23 0.35 2.75
C CYS A 8 -3.07 -0.62 3.57
N GLY A 9 -4.39 -0.40 3.53
CA GLY A 9 -5.39 -1.29 4.10
C GLY A 9 -6.51 -1.63 3.14
N GLY A 10 -7.41 -2.51 3.56
CA GLY A 10 -8.66 -2.81 2.86
C GLY A 10 -8.73 -4.22 2.27
N GLN A 11 -9.69 -4.98 2.78
CA GLN A 11 -9.96 -6.39 2.43
C GLN A 11 -10.71 -6.57 1.09
N ALA A 12 -10.92 -5.49 0.33
CA ALA A 12 -11.61 -5.51 -0.96
C ALA A 12 -13.00 -6.20 -0.97
N TRP A 13 -13.76 -6.18 0.14
CA TRP A 13 -15.05 -6.88 0.27
C TRP A 13 -16.06 -6.60 -0.85
N ARG A 14 -16.08 -5.37 -1.38
CA ARG A 14 -16.98 -4.97 -2.47
C ARG A 14 -16.59 -5.51 -3.85
N LEU A 15 -15.41 -6.10 -3.99
CA LEU A 15 -14.96 -6.73 -5.23
C LEU A 15 -15.24 -8.24 -5.25
N LYS A 16 -15.92 -8.76 -4.22
CA LYS A 16 -16.30 -10.17 -4.14
C LYS A 16 -17.65 -10.41 -4.82
N PRO A 17 -17.84 -11.58 -5.46
CA PRO A 17 -16.95 -12.75 -5.46
C PRO A 17 -15.82 -12.72 -6.52
N ASP A 18 -15.76 -11.69 -7.36
CA ASP A 18 -14.86 -11.64 -8.52
C ASP A 18 -13.38 -11.71 -8.15
N THR A 19 -12.97 -11.16 -7.00
CA THR A 19 -11.60 -11.30 -6.48
C THR A 19 -11.53 -11.35 -4.96
N TRP A 20 -10.58 -12.15 -4.47
CA TRP A 20 -10.25 -12.31 -3.05
C TRP A 20 -8.93 -11.64 -2.67
N VAL A 21 -8.27 -11.00 -3.64
CA VAL A 21 -7.00 -10.31 -3.44
C VAL A 21 -7.24 -9.02 -2.65
N PRO A 22 -6.42 -8.70 -1.62
CA PRO A 22 -6.50 -7.42 -0.93
C PRO A 22 -6.38 -6.23 -1.88
N LYS A 23 -7.05 -5.11 -1.58
CA LYS A 23 -7.09 -3.95 -2.49
C LYS A 23 -5.69 -3.45 -2.90
N PRO A 24 -4.69 -3.36 -2.00
CA PRO A 24 -3.34 -2.92 -2.39
C PRO A 24 -2.67 -3.83 -3.44
N LEU A 25 -2.96 -5.13 -3.41
CA LEU A 25 -2.35 -6.15 -4.29
C LEU A 25 -3.16 -6.40 -5.57
N LEU A 26 -4.24 -5.66 -5.78
CA LEU A 26 -5.03 -5.78 -7.00
C LEU A 26 -4.15 -5.43 -8.22
N LYS A 27 -4.06 -6.35 -9.17
CA LYS A 27 -3.30 -6.14 -10.41
C LYS A 27 -4.10 -5.30 -11.41
N LEU A 28 -3.43 -4.31 -12.00
CA LEU A 28 -3.91 -3.50 -13.11
C LEU A 28 -2.87 -3.61 -14.23
N GLY A 29 -3.08 -4.56 -15.15
CA GLY A 29 -2.05 -4.94 -16.12
C GLY A 29 -0.93 -5.74 -15.48
N ASP A 30 0.31 -5.28 -15.64
CA ASP A 30 1.54 -5.92 -15.16
C ASP A 30 1.90 -5.55 -13.71
N LYS A 31 1.32 -4.48 -13.17
CA LYS A 31 1.63 -3.97 -11.82
C LYS A 31 0.43 -4.01 -10.88
N THR A 32 0.73 -4.03 -9.59
CA THR A 32 -0.27 -3.90 -8.52
C THR A 32 -0.61 -2.44 -8.26
N LEU A 33 -1.79 -2.18 -7.69
CA LEU A 33 -2.24 -0.84 -7.33
C LEU A 33 -1.26 -0.13 -6.38
N ILE A 34 -0.57 -0.87 -5.51
CA ILE A 34 0.47 -0.29 -4.65
C ILE A 34 1.75 0.06 -5.42
N GLN A 35 2.19 -0.78 -6.37
CA GLN A 35 3.35 -0.48 -7.21
C GLN A 35 3.14 0.79 -8.04
N PHE A 36 1.95 1.00 -8.60
CA PHE A 36 1.65 2.26 -9.30
C PHE A 36 1.78 3.50 -8.39
N GLN A 37 1.37 3.41 -7.12
CA GLN A 37 1.50 4.52 -6.18
C GLN A 37 2.96 4.79 -5.81
N VAL A 38 3.75 3.74 -5.56
CA VAL A 38 5.18 3.85 -5.27
C VAL A 38 5.91 4.46 -6.47
N ASP A 39 5.71 3.94 -7.67
CA ASP A 39 6.32 4.46 -8.91
C ASP A 39 5.97 5.93 -9.14
N TRP A 40 4.71 6.30 -8.90
CA TRP A 40 4.26 7.67 -9.04
C TRP A 40 4.97 8.60 -8.06
N LEU A 41 5.06 8.23 -6.77
CA LEU A 41 5.78 9.01 -5.76
C LEU A 41 7.27 9.13 -6.10
N ARG A 42 7.90 8.04 -6.53
CA ARG A 42 9.31 8.04 -6.96
C ARG A 42 9.55 9.01 -8.11
N LYS A 43 8.68 9.01 -9.12
CA LYS A 43 8.75 9.94 -10.26
C LYS A 43 8.67 11.42 -9.82
N HIS A 44 8.06 11.71 -8.67
CA HIS A 44 7.95 13.06 -8.10
C HIS A 44 9.02 13.36 -7.03
N GLY A 45 10.06 12.53 -6.91
CA GLY A 45 11.21 12.80 -6.05
C GLY A 45 11.05 12.39 -4.58
N PHE A 46 10.02 11.60 -4.24
CA PHE A 46 9.89 11.03 -2.91
C PHE A 46 10.92 9.90 -2.71
N GLN A 47 11.85 10.12 -1.78
CA GLN A 47 12.95 9.19 -1.52
C GLN A 47 12.65 8.24 -0.36
N ASN A 48 11.89 8.72 0.64
CA ASN A 48 11.43 7.89 1.75
C ASN A 48 9.93 7.63 1.61
N ILE A 49 9.56 6.37 1.36
CA ILE A 49 8.16 5.95 1.22
C ILE A 49 7.87 4.93 2.32
N ILE A 50 6.86 5.24 3.13
CA ILE A 50 6.41 4.41 4.25
C ILE A 50 5.05 3.81 3.90
N LEU A 51 4.93 2.50 4.04
CA LEU A 51 3.67 1.78 3.91
C LEU A 51 3.11 1.52 5.32
N ALA A 52 2.05 2.25 5.66
CA ALA A 52 1.28 1.99 6.88
C ALA A 52 0.27 0.87 6.59
N THR A 53 0.47 -0.28 7.22
CA THR A 53 -0.33 -1.47 6.89
C THR A 53 -0.39 -2.47 8.03
N ASN A 54 -1.45 -3.27 8.06
CA ASN A 54 -1.58 -4.43 8.94
C ASN A 54 -1.18 -5.76 8.26
N GLN A 55 -0.57 -5.70 7.07
CA GLN A 55 -0.15 -6.87 6.30
C GLN A 55 1.30 -6.73 5.85
N LYS A 56 2.00 -7.85 5.68
CA LYS A 56 3.33 -7.83 5.07
C LYS A 56 3.19 -7.77 3.55
N PHE A 57 3.90 -6.83 2.93
CA PHE A 57 4.07 -6.76 1.49
C PHE A 57 5.53 -7.01 1.15
N ASP A 58 5.75 -7.78 0.09
CA ASP A 58 7.08 -7.96 -0.49
C ASP A 58 7.25 -6.91 -1.60
N LEU A 59 7.68 -5.73 -1.18
CA LEU A 59 7.94 -4.59 -2.05
C LEU A 59 9.34 -4.08 -1.71
N GLU A 60 10.15 -3.89 -2.74
CA GLU A 60 11.50 -3.34 -2.59
C GLU A 60 11.44 -1.84 -2.29
N ASP A 61 12.48 -1.32 -1.63
CA ASP A 61 12.72 0.10 -1.42
C ASP A 61 11.57 0.88 -0.74
N VAL A 62 10.85 0.23 0.17
CA VAL A 62 9.82 0.85 1.00
C VAL A 62 9.99 0.45 2.46
N THR A 63 9.70 1.39 3.36
CA THR A 63 9.69 1.11 4.80
C THR A 63 8.30 0.64 5.21
N LEU A 64 8.20 -0.46 5.95
CA LEU A 64 6.92 -0.95 6.48
C LEU A 64 6.66 -0.39 7.89
N SER A 65 5.54 0.31 8.07
CA SER A 65 4.95 0.61 9.38
C SER A 65 3.84 -0.41 9.64
N LEU A 66 4.15 -1.42 10.45
CA LEU A 66 3.22 -2.51 10.73
C LEU A 66 2.28 -2.16 11.90
N GLU A 67 1.00 -1.97 11.59
CA GLU A 67 -0.06 -1.83 12.58
C GLU A 67 -0.29 -3.16 13.30
N LYS A 68 -0.09 -3.18 14.62
CA LYS A 68 -0.41 -4.35 15.47
C LYS A 68 -1.90 -4.49 15.74
N GLU A 69 -2.59 -3.36 15.86
CA GLU A 69 -4.03 -3.28 16.08
C GLU A 69 -4.63 -2.30 15.08
N LYS A 70 -5.80 -2.63 14.54
CA LYS A 70 -6.44 -1.80 13.52
C LYS A 70 -7.22 -0.67 14.19
N LEU A 71 -6.63 0.51 14.26
CA LEU A 71 -7.21 1.69 14.92
C LEU A 71 -7.86 2.69 13.94
N GLY A 72 -7.89 2.35 12.64
CA GLY A 72 -8.38 3.22 11.58
C GLY A 72 -7.28 4.10 10.98
N THR A 73 -7.61 4.95 10.02
CA THR A 73 -6.60 5.72 9.25
C THR A 73 -5.81 6.72 10.08
N GLY A 74 -6.32 7.14 11.24
CA GLY A 74 -5.61 8.04 12.16
C GLY A 74 -4.59 7.34 13.07
N GLY A 75 -4.65 6.01 13.19
CA GLY A 75 -3.68 5.23 13.97
C GLY A 75 -2.65 4.47 13.12
N ALA A 76 -2.75 4.63 11.79
CA ALA A 76 -1.91 3.99 10.79
C ALA A 76 -0.60 4.75 10.55
#